data_AF-A0A6A2FSH0-F1
#
_entry.id   AF-A0A6A2FSH0-F1
#
_cell.length_a   1.000
_cell.length_b   1.000
_cell.length_c   1.000
_cell.angle_alpha   90.00
_cell.angle_beta   90.00
_cell.angle_gamma   90.00
#
_symmetry.space_group_name_H-M   'P 1'
#
loop_
_entity.id
_entity.type
_entity.pdbx_description
1 polymer ?
#
loop_
_entity_poly.entity_id
_entity_poly.type
_entity_poly.pdbx_seq_one_letter_code
_entity_poly.pdbx_strand_id
1 'polypeptide(L)'
;MIEIDVSRSPKEWHSTLFGKADKNDFVIFYDDDDSYIWFTTQYTQFLIGIGGFEVAPIYGRMVKSLKSFLYQVNLCLPVGYRVQAISHALYDLLLNFETEPEARIIIWNDADYLFKKNKKAFVEIFDSMIVASYGNRLGRTTIKEDGTPYKVDQRNIFFFKSENKAEVMDILNTEYYQPYEEIYKKIEFNIVTLKSISDK
;
A
#
# COMPACT_ATOMS: atom_id res chain seq x y z
N MET A 1 2.11 -6.67 16.85
CA MET A 1 2.19 -5.22 16.60
C MET A 1 3.65 -4.86 16.51
N ILE A 2 4.05 -4.19 15.44
CA ILE A 2 5.43 -3.77 15.15
C ILE A 2 5.60 -2.33 15.63
N GLU A 3 6.73 -2.01 16.24
CA GLU A 3 7.05 -0.64 16.63
C GLU A 3 8.28 -0.16 15.84
N ILE A 4 8.18 1.04 15.28
CA ILE A 4 9.27 1.69 14.54
C ILE A 4 9.69 2.95 15.29
N ASP A 5 10.95 2.95 15.72
CA ASP A 5 11.65 4.12 16.25
C ASP A 5 12.22 4.92 15.07
N VAL A 6 11.61 6.06 14.78
CA VAL A 6 11.99 6.95 13.66
C VAL A 6 13.34 7.64 13.85
N SER A 7 14.00 7.47 15.01
CA SER A 7 15.38 7.92 15.22
C SER A 7 16.42 6.92 14.71
N ARG A 8 16.00 5.70 14.36
CA ARG A 8 16.87 4.68 13.73
C ARG A 8 17.03 4.92 12.24
N SER A 9 17.91 4.15 11.60
CA SER A 9 18.15 4.27 10.17
C SER A 9 17.05 3.60 9.32
N PRO A 10 16.83 4.07 8.06
CA PRO A 10 15.92 3.40 7.13
C PRO A 10 16.20 1.92 6.89
N LYS A 11 17.48 1.53 6.96
CA LYS A 11 17.90 0.13 6.87
C LYS A 11 17.34 -0.72 8.02
N GLU A 12 17.40 -0.19 9.24
CA GLU A 12 16.86 -0.88 10.43
C GLU A 12 15.33 -0.96 10.40
N TRP A 13 14.67 0.10 9.93
CA TRP A 13 13.23 0.08 9.69
C TRP A 13 12.86 -1.00 8.67
N HIS A 14 13.58 -1.05 7.55
CA HIS A 14 13.39 -2.06 6.52
C HIS A 14 13.58 -3.47 7.07
N SER A 15 14.66 -3.74 7.81
CA SER A 15 14.87 -5.04 8.44
C SER A 15 13.76 -5.39 9.43
N THR A 16 13.17 -4.40 10.10
CA THR A 16 12.05 -4.62 11.02
C THR A 16 10.76 -4.92 10.27
N LEU A 17 10.46 -4.16 9.21
CA LEU A 17 9.24 -4.30 8.41
C LEU A 17 9.30 -5.53 7.50
N PHE A 18 10.40 -5.79 6.81
CA PHE A 18 10.54 -6.85 5.81
C PHE A 18 11.23 -8.10 6.34
N GLY A 19 12.06 -7.99 7.39
CA GLY A 19 12.80 -9.12 7.94
C GLY A 19 12.04 -9.95 8.98
N LYS A 20 10.96 -9.41 9.57
CA LYS A 20 10.15 -10.09 10.59
C LYS A 20 8.70 -10.32 10.20
N ALA A 21 8.23 -9.69 9.12
CA ALA A 21 6.83 -9.73 8.75
C ALA A 21 6.58 -10.76 7.66
N ASP A 22 5.44 -11.44 7.75
CA ASP A 22 4.85 -12.16 6.64
C ASP A 22 4.67 -11.21 5.43
N LYS A 23 4.53 -11.78 4.22
CA LYS A 23 4.37 -11.05 2.95
C LYS A 23 2.99 -10.37 2.84
N ASN A 24 2.60 -9.63 3.87
CA ASN A 24 1.32 -8.97 4.04
C ASN A 24 1.49 -7.46 3.90
N ASP A 25 0.37 -6.78 3.66
CA ASP A 25 0.32 -5.32 3.61
C ASP A 25 0.53 -4.72 5.01
N PHE A 26 0.96 -3.46 5.07
CA PHE A 26 1.25 -2.73 6.30
C PHE A 26 0.24 -1.62 6.55
N VAL A 27 -0.20 -1.51 7.80
CA VAL A 27 -0.97 -0.37 8.29
C VAL A 27 -0.17 0.30 9.38
N ILE A 28 0.24 1.55 9.11
CA ILE A 28 1.09 2.33 9.99
C ILE A 28 0.28 3.43 10.64
N PHE A 29 0.23 3.38 11.97
CA PHE A 29 -0.35 4.42 12.81
C PHE A 29 0.72 5.39 13.29
N TYR A 30 0.40 6.68 13.24
CA TYR A 30 1.27 7.75 13.70
C TYR A 30 0.49 8.81 14.47
N ASP A 31 1.14 9.40 15.48
CA ASP A 31 0.59 10.49 16.27
C ASP A 31 1.19 11.84 15.83
N ASP A 32 2.51 11.86 15.63
CA ASP A 32 3.29 13.04 15.27
C ASP A 32 3.48 13.19 13.75
N ASP A 33 3.15 14.37 13.21
CA ASP A 33 3.24 14.66 11.77
C ASP A 33 4.70 14.72 11.30
N ASP A 34 5.61 15.26 12.11
CA ASP A 34 7.02 15.40 11.75
C ASP A 34 7.70 14.03 11.64
N SER A 35 7.44 13.14 12.59
CA SER A 35 7.90 11.75 12.59
C SER A 35 7.38 10.98 11.37
N TYR A 36 6.10 11.18 11.02
CA TYR A 36 5.49 10.57 9.84
C TYR A 36 6.11 11.09 8.53
N ILE A 37 6.25 12.40 8.38
CA ILE A 37 6.85 13.02 7.19
C ILE A 37 8.31 12.57 7.04
N TRP A 38 9.06 12.55 8.13
CA TRP A 38 10.44 12.08 8.17
C TRP A 38 10.54 10.62 7.74
N PHE A 39 9.77 9.74 8.38
CA PHE A 39 9.77 8.31 8.10
C PHE A 39 9.42 8.04 6.62
N THR A 40 8.32 8.59 6.12
CA THR A 40 7.84 8.33 4.75
C THR A 40 8.82 8.81 3.70
N THR A 41 9.40 9.99 3.89
CA THR A 41 10.40 10.56 2.98
C THR A 41 11.66 9.70 2.94
N GLN A 42 12.25 9.44 4.11
CA GLN A 42 13.50 8.69 4.22
C GLN A 42 13.34 7.23 3.78
N TYR A 43 12.21 6.60 4.11
CA TYR A 43 11.95 5.22 3.73
C TYR A 43 11.68 5.04 2.24
N THR A 44 10.93 5.96 1.62
CA THR A 44 10.73 5.98 0.15
C THR A 44 12.06 6.13 -0.57
N GLN A 45 12.89 7.10 -0.15
CA GLN A 45 14.23 7.31 -0.72
C GLN A 45 15.13 6.09 -0.55
N PHE A 46 15.08 5.45 0.61
CA PHE A 46 15.83 4.23 0.88
C PHE A 46 15.42 3.09 -0.06
N LEU A 47 14.12 2.80 -0.19
CA LEU A 47 13.62 1.73 -1.07
C LEU A 47 14.02 1.95 -2.53
N ILE A 48 13.92 3.20 -3.01
CA ILE A 48 14.36 3.55 -4.37
C ILE A 48 15.89 3.39 -4.49
N GLY A 49 16.64 3.86 -3.49
CA GLY A 49 18.10 3.89 -3.53
C GLY A 49 18.77 2.51 -3.48
N ILE A 50 18.16 1.52 -2.80
CA ILE A 50 18.70 0.16 -2.75
C ILE A 50 18.46 -0.64 -4.04
N GLY A 51 17.52 -0.20 -4.90
CA GLY A 51 17.18 -0.89 -6.15
C GLY A 51 16.36 -2.18 -5.95
N GLY A 52 15.83 -2.74 -7.04
CA GLY A 52 14.97 -3.94 -7.01
C GLY A 52 13.50 -3.68 -6.66
N PHE A 53 13.17 -2.47 -6.19
CA PHE A 53 11.81 -2.05 -5.84
C PHE A 53 11.21 -1.10 -6.87
N GLU A 54 9.95 -1.33 -7.23
CA GLU A 54 9.09 -0.31 -7.83
C GLU A 54 8.30 0.37 -6.72
N VAL A 55 8.56 1.65 -6.47
CA VAL A 55 7.97 2.39 -5.33
C VAL A 55 7.02 3.45 -5.84
N ALA A 56 5.75 3.37 -5.44
CA ALA A 56 4.68 4.28 -5.86
C ALA A 56 4.11 5.04 -4.65
N PRO A 57 4.64 6.24 -4.34
CA PRO A 57 4.07 7.09 -3.30
C PRO A 57 2.78 7.78 -3.77
N ILE A 58 1.71 7.62 -3.01
CA ILE A 58 0.40 8.24 -3.24
C ILE A 58 0.12 9.24 -2.12
N TYR A 59 -0.07 10.50 -2.47
CA TYR A 59 -0.31 11.58 -1.51
C TYR A 59 -1.80 11.72 -1.19
N GLY A 60 -2.23 11.18 -0.05
CA GLY A 60 -3.64 11.04 0.33
C GLY A 60 -4.42 12.34 0.43
N ARG A 61 -3.79 13.44 0.89
CA ARG A 61 -4.43 14.77 0.90
C ARG A 61 -4.82 15.26 -0.50
N MET A 62 -4.18 14.75 -1.55
CA MET A 62 -4.50 15.05 -2.95
C MET A 62 -5.53 14.08 -3.54
N VAL A 63 -5.86 12.99 -2.83
CA VAL A 63 -6.88 12.03 -3.22
C VAL A 63 -8.25 12.47 -2.69
N LYS A 64 -9.09 13.01 -3.57
CA LYS A 64 -10.46 13.46 -3.26
C LYS A 64 -11.54 12.49 -3.77
N SER A 65 -11.16 11.57 -4.64
CA SER A 65 -12.01 10.57 -5.29
C SER A 65 -11.17 9.48 -5.95
N LEU A 66 -11.83 8.42 -6.41
CA LEU A 66 -11.22 7.38 -7.26
C LEU A 66 -10.47 7.98 -8.46
N LYS A 67 -11.03 9.01 -9.11
CA LYS A 67 -10.38 9.69 -10.25
C LYS A 67 -9.01 10.26 -9.91
N SER A 68 -8.91 10.98 -8.78
CA SER A 68 -7.62 11.55 -8.33
C SER A 68 -6.65 10.48 -7.85
N PHE A 69 -7.16 9.37 -7.31
CA PHE A 69 -6.33 8.23 -6.91
C PHE A 69 -5.70 7.58 -8.14
N LEU A 70 -6.54 7.19 -9.10
CA LEU A 70 -6.12 6.60 -10.38
C LEU A 70 -5.10 7.47 -11.11
N TYR A 71 -5.31 8.79 -11.10
CA TYR A 71 -4.36 9.73 -11.69
C TYR A 71 -2.97 9.64 -11.05
N GLN A 72 -2.87 9.57 -9.71
CA GLN A 72 -1.57 9.43 -9.04
C GLN A 72 -0.94 8.06 -9.33
N VAL A 73 -1.71 6.97 -9.24
CA VAL A 73 -1.19 5.62 -9.56
C VAL A 73 -0.69 5.54 -10.99
N ASN A 74 -1.41 6.11 -11.95
CA ASN A 74 -1.03 6.15 -13.36
C ASN A 74 0.27 6.92 -13.63
N LEU A 75 0.60 7.91 -12.78
CA LEU A 75 1.86 8.66 -12.87
C LEU A 75 3.02 7.98 -12.14
N CYS A 76 2.73 7.11 -11.17
CA CYS A 76 3.75 6.45 -10.35
C CYS A 76 4.13 5.06 -10.86
N LEU A 77 3.19 4.34 -11.45
CA LEU A 77 3.46 3.04 -12.08
C LEU A 77 3.82 3.27 -13.56
N PRO A 78 4.74 2.48 -14.12
CA PRO A 78 5.21 2.65 -15.50
C PRO A 78 4.20 2.12 -16.52
N VAL A 79 2.97 2.65 -16.51
CA VAL A 79 1.91 2.28 -17.44
C VAL A 79 1.90 3.23 -18.64
N GLY A 80 1.99 2.68 -19.86
CA GLY A 80 2.12 3.47 -21.09
C GLY A 80 0.84 4.17 -21.57
N TYR A 81 -0.24 4.17 -20.78
CA TYR A 81 -1.54 4.68 -21.19
C TYR A 81 -2.31 5.31 -20.03
N ARG A 82 -3.19 6.27 -20.36
CA ARG A 82 -4.10 6.89 -19.40
C ARG A 82 -5.36 6.05 -19.26
N VAL A 83 -5.70 5.67 -18.03
CA VAL A 83 -6.94 4.94 -17.75
C VAL A 83 -8.14 5.86 -17.50
N GLN A 84 -9.34 5.34 -17.75
CA GLN A 84 -10.59 5.99 -17.36
C GLN A 84 -10.76 5.96 -15.84
N ALA A 85 -11.56 6.89 -15.31
CA ALA A 85 -11.78 7.03 -13.87
C ALA A 85 -12.87 6.09 -13.34
N ILE A 86 -12.67 4.78 -13.50
CA ILE A 86 -13.61 3.72 -13.10
C ILE A 86 -12.91 2.67 -12.23
N SER A 87 -13.66 1.91 -11.43
CA SER A 87 -13.10 0.96 -10.46
C SER A 87 -12.31 -0.17 -11.13
N HIS A 88 -12.81 -0.70 -12.25
CA HIS A 88 -12.13 -1.72 -13.03
C HIS A 88 -10.76 -1.25 -13.54
N ALA A 89 -10.64 0.04 -13.90
CA ALA A 89 -9.38 0.60 -14.32
C ALA A 89 -8.32 0.64 -13.20
N LEU A 90 -8.73 0.62 -11.92
CA LEU A 90 -7.77 0.49 -10.82
C LEU A 90 -7.13 -0.90 -10.83
N TYR A 91 -7.92 -1.95 -11.07
CA TYR A 91 -7.38 -3.30 -11.22
C TYR A 91 -6.46 -3.37 -12.44
N ASP A 92 -6.84 -2.81 -13.58
CA ASP A 92 -5.97 -2.79 -14.75
C ASP A 92 -4.62 -2.15 -14.42
N LEU A 93 -4.58 -1.05 -13.68
CA LEU A 93 -3.32 -0.43 -13.25
C LEU A 93 -2.51 -1.29 -12.27
N LEU A 94 -3.17 -1.87 -11.26
CA LEU A 94 -2.50 -2.61 -10.19
C LEU A 94 -2.05 -4.01 -10.63
N LEU A 95 -2.73 -4.60 -11.61
CA LEU A 95 -2.46 -5.91 -12.17
C LEU A 95 -1.66 -5.84 -13.48
N ASN A 96 -1.45 -4.65 -14.04
CA ASN A 96 -0.57 -4.47 -15.19
C ASN A 96 0.90 -4.44 -14.77
N PHE A 97 1.72 -5.00 -15.64
CA PHE A 97 3.14 -5.19 -15.45
C PHE A 97 3.87 -4.94 -16.76
N GLU A 98 4.29 -3.69 -16.96
CA GLU A 98 5.25 -3.33 -18.01
C GLU A 98 6.70 -3.58 -17.56
N THR A 99 6.90 -3.81 -16.25
CA THR A 99 8.17 -4.02 -15.57
C THR A 99 8.11 -5.29 -14.72
N GLU A 100 9.26 -5.91 -14.43
CA GLU A 100 9.39 -7.08 -13.53
C GLU A 100 10.25 -6.76 -12.30
N PRO A 101 9.78 -5.88 -11.39
CA PRO A 101 10.51 -5.60 -10.16
C PRO A 101 10.47 -6.81 -9.21
N GLU A 102 11.48 -6.94 -8.34
CA GLU A 102 11.46 -7.97 -7.29
C GLU A 102 10.29 -7.75 -6.32
N ALA A 103 10.01 -6.48 -6.01
CA ALA A 103 8.89 -6.07 -5.19
C ALA A 103 8.29 -4.74 -5.67
N ARG A 104 6.98 -4.58 -5.49
CA ARG A 104 6.24 -3.34 -5.77
C ARG A 104 5.67 -2.79 -4.47
N ILE A 105 6.07 -1.59 -4.07
CA ILE A 105 5.62 -0.99 -2.81
C ILE A 105 4.75 0.23 -3.12
N ILE A 106 3.46 0.13 -2.83
CA ILE A 106 2.54 1.27 -2.95
C ILE A 106 2.38 1.90 -1.57
N ILE A 107 2.76 3.17 -1.45
CA ILE A 107 2.77 3.90 -0.18
C ILE A 107 1.64 4.94 -0.20
N TRP A 108 0.52 4.65 0.47
CA TRP A 108 -0.58 5.60 0.60
C TRP A 108 -0.42 6.44 1.87
N ASN A 109 0.18 7.60 1.67
CA ASN A 109 0.38 8.66 2.66
C ASN A 109 -0.97 9.30 3.03
N ASP A 110 -1.21 9.64 4.29
CA ASP A 110 -2.45 10.28 4.78
C ASP A 110 -3.74 9.62 4.24
N ALA A 111 -3.83 8.29 4.31
CA ALA A 111 -4.97 7.53 3.78
C ALA A 111 -6.27 7.87 4.54
N ASP A 112 -6.15 8.31 5.80
CA ASP A 112 -7.26 8.77 6.62
C ASP A 112 -8.00 9.99 6.05
N TYR A 113 -7.35 10.79 5.20
CA TYR A 113 -7.97 11.96 4.58
C TYR A 113 -9.18 11.59 3.73
N LEU A 114 -9.02 10.64 2.79
CA LEU A 114 -10.14 10.18 1.97
C LEU A 114 -11.14 9.39 2.81
N PHE A 115 -10.66 8.57 3.75
CA PHE A 115 -11.51 7.81 4.66
C PHE A 115 -12.52 8.70 5.40
N LYS A 116 -12.06 9.80 5.99
CA LYS A 116 -12.91 10.78 6.71
C LYS A 116 -13.86 11.55 5.78
N LYS A 117 -13.44 11.85 4.54
CA LYS A 117 -14.22 12.68 3.60
C LYS A 117 -15.23 11.89 2.78
N ASN A 118 -14.88 10.67 2.40
CA ASN A 118 -15.67 9.80 1.55
C ASN A 118 -15.32 8.33 1.81
N LYS A 119 -15.83 7.79 2.92
CA LYS A 119 -15.60 6.41 3.35
C LYS A 119 -15.91 5.38 2.27
N LYS A 120 -16.96 5.59 1.46
CA LYS A 120 -17.32 4.67 0.37
C LYS A 120 -16.21 4.59 -0.69
N ALA A 121 -15.75 5.74 -1.19
CA ALA A 121 -14.67 5.77 -2.18
C ALA A 121 -13.35 5.26 -1.60
N PHE A 122 -13.08 5.54 -0.31
CA PHE A 122 -11.94 4.97 0.38
C PHE A 122 -11.99 3.44 0.40
N VAL A 123 -13.07 2.84 0.89
CA VAL A 123 -13.22 1.38 0.99
C VAL A 123 -13.07 0.72 -0.38
N GLU A 124 -13.70 1.29 -1.41
CA GLU A 124 -13.60 0.77 -2.78
C GLU A 124 -12.15 0.71 -3.31
N ILE A 125 -11.37 1.76 -3.06
CA ILE A 125 -9.96 1.82 -3.46
C ILE A 125 -9.10 0.89 -2.59
N PHE A 126 -9.32 0.95 -1.28
CA PHE A 126 -8.59 0.18 -0.28
C PHE A 126 -8.73 -1.33 -0.52
N ASP A 127 -9.96 -1.81 -0.70
CA ASP A 127 -10.26 -3.21 -1.01
C ASP A 127 -9.58 -3.63 -2.32
N SER A 128 -9.67 -2.80 -3.35
CA SER A 128 -9.04 -3.09 -4.65
C SER A 128 -7.52 -3.21 -4.54
N MET A 129 -6.87 -2.35 -3.75
CA MET A 129 -5.43 -2.43 -3.50
C MET A 129 -5.03 -3.71 -2.77
N ILE A 130 -5.80 -4.11 -1.76
CA ILE A 130 -5.52 -5.31 -0.96
C ILE A 130 -5.69 -6.57 -1.81
N VAL A 131 -6.81 -6.68 -2.53
CA VAL A 131 -7.11 -7.83 -3.39
C VAL A 131 -6.07 -7.96 -4.51
N ALA A 132 -5.74 -6.85 -5.18
CA ALA A 132 -4.70 -6.86 -6.22
C ALA A 132 -3.33 -7.28 -5.67
N SER A 133 -2.92 -6.71 -4.54
CA SER A 133 -1.66 -7.03 -3.87
C SER A 133 -1.57 -8.52 -3.47
N TYR A 134 -2.66 -9.05 -2.90
CA TYR A 134 -2.75 -10.47 -2.55
C TYR A 134 -2.69 -11.39 -3.76
N GLY A 135 -3.44 -11.10 -4.82
CA GLY A 135 -3.42 -11.87 -6.07
C GLY A 135 -2.06 -11.87 -6.76
N ASN A 136 -1.39 -10.70 -6.80
CA ASN A 136 -0.07 -10.52 -7.39
C ASN A 136 1.01 -11.33 -6.65
N ARG A 137 0.98 -11.34 -5.31
CA ARG A 137 1.89 -12.15 -4.49
C ARG A 137 1.74 -13.64 -4.69
N LEU A 138 0.56 -14.10 -5.10
CA LEU A 138 0.30 -15.52 -5.36
C LEU A 138 0.49 -15.90 -6.84
N GLY A 139 0.67 -14.93 -7.74
CA GLY A 139 0.69 -15.16 -9.18
C GLY A 139 -0.64 -15.69 -9.69
N ARG A 140 -1.76 -15.12 -9.23
CA ARG A 140 -3.12 -15.58 -9.56
C ARG A 140 -3.87 -14.68 -10.53
N THR A 141 -3.30 -13.52 -10.86
CA THR A 141 -3.99 -12.42 -11.53
C THR A 141 -3.60 -12.30 -13.00
N THR A 142 -2.31 -12.30 -13.31
CA THR A 142 -1.80 -12.05 -14.66
C THR A 142 -0.94 -13.21 -15.13
N ILE A 143 -1.18 -13.68 -16.36
CA ILE A 143 -0.41 -14.74 -17.03
C ILE A 143 0.40 -14.09 -18.16
N LYS A 144 1.70 -14.39 -18.22
CA LYS A 144 2.60 -13.92 -19.27
C LYS A 144 2.31 -14.63 -20.61
N GLU A 145 2.84 -14.09 -21.70
CA GLU A 145 2.69 -14.69 -23.04
C GLU A 145 3.22 -16.13 -23.11
N ASP A 146 4.24 -16.45 -22.32
CA ASP A 146 4.83 -17.79 -22.24
C ASP A 146 4.03 -18.78 -21.36
N GLY A 147 2.87 -18.34 -20.85
CA GLY A 147 1.99 -19.15 -20.00
C GLY A 147 2.42 -19.21 -18.53
N THR A 148 3.52 -18.56 -18.14
CA THR A 148 3.94 -18.49 -16.74
C THR A 148 3.16 -17.42 -15.97
N PRO A 149 2.82 -17.64 -14.69
CA PRO A 149 2.18 -16.60 -13.90
C PRO A 149 3.14 -15.46 -13.62
N TYR A 150 2.66 -14.24 -13.81
CA TYR A 150 3.35 -13.06 -13.32
C TYR A 150 3.20 -13.00 -11.80
N LYS A 151 4.31 -12.92 -11.07
CA LYS A 151 4.33 -12.90 -9.60
C LYS A 151 5.30 -11.84 -9.12
N VAL A 152 4.77 -10.84 -8.42
CA VAL A 152 5.55 -9.78 -7.75
C VAL A 152 5.20 -9.76 -6.27
N ASP A 153 6.19 -9.49 -5.41
CA ASP A 153 5.92 -9.16 -4.01
C ASP A 153 5.37 -7.73 -3.92
N GLN A 154 4.12 -7.56 -4.37
CA GLN A 154 3.42 -6.30 -4.18
C GLN A 154 3.04 -6.17 -2.70
N ARG A 155 3.31 -5.02 -2.09
CA ARG A 155 2.86 -4.67 -0.74
C ARG A 155 2.33 -3.26 -0.71
N ASN A 156 1.24 -3.08 0.00
CA ASN A 156 0.68 -1.76 0.29
C ASN A 156 1.15 -1.31 1.68
N ILE A 157 1.48 -0.03 1.82
CA ILE A 157 1.75 0.63 3.10
C ILE A 157 0.76 1.78 3.25
N PHE A 158 -0.13 1.68 4.23
CA PHE A 158 -1.18 2.67 4.47
C PHE A 158 -0.87 3.45 5.75
N PHE A 159 -0.87 4.78 5.67
CA PHE A 159 -0.64 5.64 6.83
C PHE A 159 -1.94 6.24 7.34
N PHE A 160 -2.17 6.11 8.65
CA PHE A 160 -3.32 6.69 9.34
C PHE A 160 -2.89 7.39 10.64
N LYS A 161 -3.53 8.51 10.96
CA LYS A 161 -3.46 9.06 12.31
C LYS A 161 -3.97 8.06 13.34
N SER A 162 -3.26 7.91 14.45
CA SER A 162 -3.61 7.00 15.57
C SER A 162 -5.01 7.24 16.14
N GLU A 163 -5.53 8.47 16.08
CA GLU A 163 -6.90 8.79 16.51
C GLU A 163 -7.98 7.96 15.77
N ASN A 164 -7.69 7.51 14.54
CA ASN A 164 -8.61 6.69 13.74
C ASN A 164 -8.43 5.19 13.94
N LYS A 165 -7.52 4.76 14.83
CA LYS A 165 -7.10 3.36 14.95
C LYS A 165 -8.26 2.40 15.13
N ALA A 166 -9.21 2.72 16.01
CA ALA A 166 -10.37 1.85 16.26
C ALA A 166 -11.17 1.59 14.97
N GLU A 167 -11.56 2.64 14.26
CA GLU A 167 -12.35 2.52 13.03
C GLU A 167 -11.57 1.85 11.89
N VAL A 168 -10.26 2.10 11.78
CA VAL A 168 -9.41 1.43 10.79
C VAL A 168 -9.33 -0.06 11.11
N MET A 169 -9.13 -0.44 12.37
CA MET A 169 -9.07 -1.86 12.77
C MET A 169 -10.38 -2.61 12.46
N ASP A 170 -11.53 -1.95 12.52
CA ASP A 170 -12.80 -2.57 12.11
C ASP A 170 -12.80 -2.93 10.62
N ILE A 171 -12.25 -2.04 9.76
CA ILE A 171 -12.11 -2.28 8.32
C ILE A 171 -11.12 -3.41 8.05
N LEU A 172 -10.00 -3.47 8.79
CA LEU A 172 -9.01 -4.54 8.62
C LEU A 172 -9.52 -5.91 9.05
N ASN A 173 -10.61 -5.96 9.82
CA ASN A 173 -11.19 -7.21 10.30
C ASN A 173 -12.27 -7.79 9.37
N THR A 174 -12.58 -7.12 8.25
CA THR A 174 -13.53 -7.64 7.27
C THR A 174 -12.91 -8.71 6.38
N GLU A 175 -13.77 -9.47 5.71
CA GLU A 175 -13.36 -10.37 4.64
C GLU A 175 -13.42 -9.65 3.30
N TYR A 176 -12.45 -9.93 2.44
CA TYR A 176 -12.33 -9.34 1.12
C TYR A 176 -12.70 -10.37 0.06
N TYR A 177 -13.57 -9.98 -0.87
CA TYR A 177 -13.93 -10.83 -2.00
C TYR A 177 -12.72 -11.01 -2.93
N GLN A 178 -12.35 -12.26 -3.18
CA GLN A 178 -11.27 -12.68 -4.07
C GLN A 178 -11.88 -13.10 -5.41
N PRO A 179 -11.85 -12.25 -6.45
CA PRO A 179 -12.58 -12.51 -7.69
C PRO A 179 -12.08 -13.72 -8.47
N TYR A 180 -10.84 -14.15 -8.27
CA TYR A 180 -10.21 -15.27 -8.97
C TYR A 180 -10.43 -16.63 -8.29
N GLU A 181 -10.90 -16.64 -7.04
CA GLU A 181 -11.31 -17.84 -6.29
C GLU A 181 -12.82 -17.86 -6.00
N GLU A 182 -13.52 -16.75 -6.28
CA GLU A 182 -14.95 -16.54 -5.96
C GLU A 182 -15.29 -16.75 -4.47
N ILE A 183 -14.34 -16.44 -3.59
CA ILE A 183 -14.50 -16.58 -2.13
C ILE A 183 -14.29 -15.26 -1.39
N TYR A 184 -14.86 -15.15 -0.20
CA TYR A 184 -14.48 -14.14 0.78
C TYR A 184 -13.36 -14.68 1.66
N LYS A 185 -12.34 -13.86 1.89
CA LYS A 185 -11.19 -14.25 2.70
C LYS A 185 -10.72 -13.11 3.58
N LYS A 186 -10.46 -13.42 4.84
CA LYS A 186 -9.76 -12.50 5.74
C LYS A 186 -8.29 -12.39 5.33
N ILE A 187 -7.82 -11.15 5.13
CA ILE A 187 -6.41 -10.86 4.86
C ILE A 187 -5.79 -10.28 6.12
N GLU A 188 -4.63 -10.80 6.51
CA GLU A 188 -3.89 -10.32 7.66
C GLU A 188 -3.04 -9.09 7.28
N PHE A 189 -2.86 -8.19 8.25
CA PHE A 189 -2.09 -6.96 8.08
C PHE A 189 -1.00 -6.86 9.13
N ASN A 190 0.13 -6.32 8.72
CA ASN A 190 1.19 -5.91 9.63
C ASN A 190 0.83 -4.56 10.25
N ILE A 191 0.38 -4.60 11.51
CA ILE A 191 0.04 -3.39 12.26
C ILE A 191 1.31 -2.78 12.87
N VAL A 192 1.61 -1.55 12.48
CA VAL A 192 2.81 -0.80 12.89
C VAL A 192 2.43 0.49 13.60
N THR A 193 3.20 0.87 14.62
CA THR A 193 3.13 2.20 15.25
C THR A 193 4.46 2.92 15.10
N LEU A 194 4.45 4.19 14.69
CA LEU A 194 5.63 5.06 14.72
C LEU A 194 5.78 5.70 16.11
N LYS A 195 6.97 5.60 16.71
CA LYS A 195 7.33 6.35 17.93
C LYS A 195 7.82 7.75 17.57
N SER A 196 7.52 8.73 18.41
CA SER A 196 7.86 10.13 18.14
C SER A 196 9.37 10.38 18.23
N ILE A 197 9.85 11.36 17.46
CA ILE A 197 11.21 11.93 17.61
C ILE A 197 11.37 12.56 19.02
N SER A 198 10.28 13.05 19.61
CA SER A 198 10.28 13.80 20.86
C SER A 198 10.26 12.96 22.15
N ASP A 199 10.20 11.63 22.06
CA ASP A 199 10.16 10.73 23.24
C ASP A 199 11.56 10.52 23.88
N LYS A 200 12.46 11.50 23.76
CA LYS A 200 13.82 11.51 24.32
C LYS A 200 13.99 12.60 25.37
#